data_AF-A0A7J9CRU2-F1
#
_entry.id   AF-A0A7J9CRU2-F1
#
_cell.length_a   1.000
_cell.length_b   1.000
_cell.length_c   1.000
_cell.angle_alpha   90.00
_cell.angle_beta   90.00
_cell.angle_gamma   90.00
#
_symmetry.space_group_name_H-M   'P 1'
#
loop_
_entity.id
_entity.type
_entity.pdbx_description
1 polymer ?
#
loop_
_entity_poly.entity_id
_entity_poly.type
_entity_poly.pdbx_seq_one_letter_code
_entity_poly.pdbx_strand_id
1 'polypeptide(L)'
;MAIEKPLFMKILSRTDIKVRLSVPTKKKRCFLNFQNRHEVEFKVKDDNGKDWVFCCSIRKKKGYRKPVLSKGWLPFVRCWKLEIGDGVRVYRMMDKDGKEYYRIEVIKRRDSPLVRNHDAEEPSALAVASYGDVEEEAYEVGGELLMNA
;
A
#
# COMPACT_ATOMS: atom_id res chain seq x y z
N MET A 1 -12.25 -23.73 -1.38
CA MET A 1 -11.96 -22.35 -0.91
C MET A 1 -11.82 -21.45 -2.14
N ALA A 2 -12.20 -20.17 -2.08
CA ALA A 2 -11.97 -19.27 -3.20
C ALA A 2 -10.45 -19.10 -3.40
N ILE A 3 -9.98 -19.21 -4.65
CA ILE A 3 -8.56 -19.04 -4.94
C ILE A 3 -8.30 -17.54 -5.13
N GLU A 4 -7.39 -17.02 -4.33
CA GLU A 4 -6.91 -15.64 -4.43
C GLU A 4 -5.52 -15.60 -5.02
N LYS A 5 -5.34 -14.79 -6.07
CA LYS A 5 -4.05 -14.57 -6.71
C LYS A 5 -3.76 -13.07 -6.83
N PRO A 6 -2.73 -12.54 -6.14
CA PRO A 6 -2.35 -11.14 -6.29
C PRO A 6 -1.82 -10.89 -7.71
N LEU A 7 -2.30 -9.82 -8.33
CA LEU A 7 -1.87 -9.40 -9.67
C LEU A 7 -0.82 -8.30 -9.60
N PHE A 8 -1.13 -7.23 -8.88
CA PHE A 8 -0.18 -6.16 -8.61
C PHE A 8 -0.56 -5.36 -7.37
N MET A 9 0.44 -4.71 -6.80
CA MET A 9 0.30 -3.62 -5.84
C MET A 9 0.97 -2.39 -6.42
N LYS A 10 0.41 -1.20 -6.14
CA LYS A 10 1.03 0.05 -6.54
C LYS A 10 0.78 1.15 -5.52
N ILE A 11 1.85 1.83 -5.13
CA ILE A 11 1.77 3.14 -4.47
C ILE A 11 1.49 4.22 -5.52
N LEU A 12 0.48 5.04 -5.25
CA LEU A 12 -0.07 6.00 -6.19
C LEU A 12 0.82 7.23 -6.30
N SER A 13 1.24 7.51 -7.53
CA SER A 13 1.98 8.72 -7.88
C SER A 13 1.03 9.87 -8.19
N ARG A 14 1.58 11.09 -8.34
CA ARG A 14 0.84 12.26 -8.83
C ARG A 14 0.05 11.99 -10.12
N THR A 15 0.65 11.25 -11.06
CA THR A 15 -0.01 10.91 -12.34
C THR A 15 -1.18 9.95 -12.13
N ASP A 16 -1.06 9.03 -11.17
CA ASP A 16 -2.14 8.11 -10.86
C ASP A 16 -3.32 8.86 -10.24
N ILE A 17 -3.07 9.77 -9.30
CA ILE A 17 -4.15 10.57 -8.68
C ILE A 17 -4.82 11.53 -9.68
N LYS A 18 -4.05 12.17 -10.55
CA LYS A 18 -4.57 13.26 -11.41
C LYS A 18 -5.06 12.82 -12.79
N VAL A 19 -4.59 11.68 -13.31
CA VAL A 19 -4.81 11.34 -14.72
C VAL A 19 -5.32 9.92 -14.90
N ARG A 20 -4.51 8.90 -14.55
CA ARG A 20 -4.79 7.48 -14.85
C ARG A 20 -3.85 6.58 -14.08
N LEU A 21 -4.33 5.40 -13.67
CA LEU A 21 -3.47 4.40 -13.04
C LEU A 21 -2.58 3.74 -14.08
N SER A 22 -1.26 3.88 -13.96
CA SER A 22 -0.35 3.04 -14.74
C SER A 22 -0.18 1.68 -14.07
N VAL A 23 -0.58 0.61 -14.75
CA VAL A 23 -0.46 -0.76 -14.23
C VAL A 23 1.02 -1.17 -14.16
N PRO A 24 1.53 -1.64 -13.01
CA PRO A 24 2.87 -2.20 -12.92
C PRO A 24 2.97 -3.46 -13.79
N THR A 25 3.93 -3.48 -14.72
CA THR A 25 4.16 -4.65 -15.59
C THR A 25 5.62 -5.09 -15.50
N LYS A 26 5.94 -5.95 -14.52
CA LYS A 26 7.30 -6.51 -14.39
C LYS A 26 7.73 -7.28 -15.64
N LYS A 27 6.81 -8.02 -16.26
CA LYS A 27 7.05 -8.87 -17.45
C LYS A 27 6.55 -8.26 -18.77
N LYS A 28 6.27 -6.94 -18.82
CA LYS A 28 5.70 -6.21 -19.98
C LYS A 28 4.36 -6.75 -20.56
N ARG A 29 3.76 -7.77 -19.96
CA ARG A 29 2.45 -8.32 -20.37
C ARG A 29 1.37 -7.84 -19.41
N CYS A 30 0.24 -7.40 -19.96
CA CYS A 30 -0.94 -7.14 -19.14
C CYS A 30 -1.53 -8.47 -18.67
N PHE A 31 -2.13 -8.50 -17.49
CA PHE A 31 -2.86 -9.66 -16.98
C PHE A 31 -4.23 -9.84 -17.64
N LEU A 32 -4.73 -8.79 -18.31
CA LEU A 32 -5.96 -8.83 -19.11
C LEU A 32 -5.67 -9.30 -20.53
N ASN A 33 -6.63 -10.03 -21.10
CA ASN A 33 -6.62 -10.39 -22.50
C ASN A 33 -7.27 -9.28 -23.33
N PHE A 34 -6.49 -8.66 -24.21
CA PHE A 34 -6.95 -7.60 -25.11
C PHE A 34 -7.46 -8.16 -26.45
N GLN A 35 -7.25 -9.45 -26.72
CA GLN A 35 -7.49 -10.06 -28.02
C GLN A 35 -6.86 -9.18 -29.14
N ASN A 36 -7.64 -8.80 -30.15
CA ASN A 36 -7.23 -7.92 -31.24
C ASN A 36 -7.56 -6.43 -31.00
N ARG A 37 -7.97 -6.07 -29.77
CA ARG A 37 -8.30 -4.69 -29.38
C ARG A 37 -7.11 -4.03 -28.67
N HIS A 38 -7.18 -2.71 -28.52
CA HIS A 38 -6.19 -1.93 -27.78
C HIS A 38 -6.69 -1.46 -26.40
N GLU A 39 -7.98 -1.68 -26.14
CA GLU A 39 -8.65 -1.40 -24.88
C GLU A 39 -9.69 -2.47 -24.54
N VAL A 40 -9.92 -2.68 -23.25
CA VAL A 40 -10.88 -3.63 -22.69
C VAL A 40 -11.46 -3.07 -21.39
N GLU A 41 -12.72 -3.40 -21.09
CA GLU A 41 -13.31 -3.12 -19.79
C GLU A 41 -12.74 -4.05 -18.73
N PHE A 42 -12.37 -3.47 -17.60
CA PHE A 42 -11.85 -4.16 -16.45
C PHE A 42 -12.79 -3.94 -15.26
N LYS A 43 -13.60 -4.96 -14.94
CA LYS A 43 -14.56 -4.93 -13.84
C LYS A 43 -13.91 -5.45 -12.57
N VAL A 44 -13.99 -4.68 -11.50
CA VAL A 44 -13.45 -5.05 -10.18
C VAL A 44 -14.46 -4.74 -9.09
N LYS A 45 -14.46 -5.54 -8.03
CA LYS A 45 -15.22 -5.28 -6.80
C LYS A 45 -14.29 -4.72 -5.72
N ASP A 46 -14.71 -3.65 -5.06
CA ASP A 46 -13.98 -3.10 -3.91
C ASP A 46 -14.37 -3.79 -2.59
N ASP A 47 -13.70 -3.43 -1.50
CA ASP A 47 -13.94 -4.04 -0.19
C ASP A 47 -15.29 -3.66 0.43
N ASN A 48 -15.92 -2.60 -0.06
CA ASN A 48 -17.29 -2.23 0.30
C ASN A 48 -18.33 -2.99 -0.54
N GLY A 49 -17.89 -3.93 -1.40
CA GLY A 49 -18.74 -4.72 -2.27
C GLY A 49 -19.22 -3.99 -3.53
N LYS A 50 -18.76 -2.75 -3.77
CA LYS A 50 -19.16 -1.94 -4.93
C LYS A 50 -18.37 -2.36 -6.17
N ASP A 51 -19.08 -2.52 -7.28
CA ASP A 51 -18.48 -2.79 -8.57
C ASP A 51 -17.99 -1.51 -9.24
N TRP A 52 -16.77 -1.56 -9.78
CA TRP A 52 -16.13 -0.51 -10.56
C TRP A 52 -15.76 -1.04 -11.93
N VAL A 53 -15.95 -0.22 -12.96
CA VAL A 53 -15.55 -0.53 -14.33
C VAL A 53 -14.47 0.45 -14.76
N PHE A 54 -13.31 -0.08 -15.11
CA PHE A 54 -12.20 0.69 -15.64
C PHE A 54 -11.97 0.40 -17.12
N CYS A 55 -11.64 1.42 -17.90
CA CYS A 55 -11.10 1.17 -19.24
C CYS A 55 -9.60 0.91 -19.12
N CYS A 56 -9.16 -0.32 -19.42
CA CYS A 56 -7.75 -0.66 -19.51
C CYS A 56 -7.31 -0.56 -20.97
N SER A 57 -6.28 0.24 -21.26
CA SER A 57 -5.74 0.42 -22.61
C SER A 57 -4.23 0.21 -22.63
N ILE A 58 -3.71 -0.25 -23.77
CA ILE A 58 -2.28 -0.44 -24.00
C ILE A 58 -1.77 0.61 -25.00
N ARG A 59 -0.60 1.21 -24.70
CA ARG A 59 0.06 2.15 -25.63
C ARG A 59 0.39 1.48 -26.98
N LYS A 60 0.07 2.14 -28.09
CA LYS A 60 0.26 1.65 -29.47
C LYS A 60 1.72 1.70 -29.98
N LYS A 61 2.63 2.40 -29.31
CA LYS A 61 4.03 2.59 -29.77
C LYS A 61 4.84 1.29 -29.67
N LYS A 62 5.71 1.00 -30.66
CA LYS A 62 6.62 -0.16 -30.68
C LYS A 62 7.44 -0.22 -29.37
N GLY A 63 7.53 -1.41 -28.77
CA GLY A 63 8.46 -1.75 -27.69
C GLY A 63 7.92 -1.70 -26.25
N TYR A 64 7.03 -0.77 -25.90
CA TYR A 64 6.52 -0.65 -24.53
C TYR A 64 5.00 -0.47 -24.46
N ARG A 65 4.32 -1.62 -24.47
CA ARG A 65 2.87 -1.77 -24.33
C ARG A 65 2.43 -1.62 -22.86
N LYS A 66 2.69 -0.46 -22.25
CA LYS A 66 2.28 -0.20 -20.85
C LYS A 66 0.75 -0.11 -20.75
N PRO A 67 0.10 -0.94 -19.92
CA PRO A 67 -1.31 -0.80 -19.66
C PRO A 67 -1.60 0.36 -18.72
N VAL A 68 -2.72 1.03 -18.93
CA VAL A 68 -3.23 2.11 -18.07
C VAL A 68 -4.72 1.94 -17.85
N LEU A 69 -5.20 2.21 -16.63
CA LEU A 69 -6.62 2.32 -16.30
C LEU A 69 -7.02 3.79 -16.36
N SER A 70 -7.92 4.16 -17.28
CA SER A 70 -8.32 5.55 -17.54
C SER A 70 -9.76 5.83 -17.11
N LYS A 71 -10.75 5.53 -17.95
CA LYS A 71 -12.17 5.74 -17.62
C LYS A 71 -12.52 4.97 -16.35
N GLY A 72 -13.34 5.57 -15.47
CA GLY A 72 -13.71 5.03 -14.16
C GLY A 72 -12.68 5.22 -13.04
N TRP A 73 -11.40 5.41 -13.38
CA TRP A 73 -10.34 5.54 -12.37
C TRP A 73 -10.42 6.83 -11.53
N LEU A 74 -10.56 8.00 -12.15
CA LEU A 74 -10.69 9.26 -11.38
C LEU A 74 -11.95 9.33 -10.51
N PRO A 75 -13.12 8.84 -10.96
CA PRO A 75 -14.26 8.61 -10.07
C PRO A 75 -13.93 7.73 -8.85
N PHE A 76 -13.20 6.64 -9.04
CA PHE A 76 -12.75 5.77 -7.95
C PHE A 76 -11.84 6.52 -6.97
N VAL A 77 -10.83 7.24 -7.48
CA VAL A 77 -9.92 8.10 -6.68
C VAL A 77 -10.70 9.09 -5.81
N ARG A 78 -11.70 9.77 -6.38
CA ARG A 78 -12.53 10.73 -5.63
C ARG A 78 -13.39 10.05 -4.58
N CYS A 79 -14.01 8.91 -4.92
CA CYS A 79 -14.87 8.15 -4.01
C CYS A 79 -14.10 7.67 -2.77
N TRP A 80 -12.89 7.15 -2.97
CA TRP A 80 -12.03 6.64 -1.91
C TRP A 80 -11.10 7.71 -1.29
N LYS A 81 -11.25 8.97 -1.71
CA LYS A 81 -10.42 10.12 -1.29
C LYS A 81 -8.92 9.76 -1.31
N LEU A 82 -8.46 9.17 -2.42
CA LEU A 82 -7.08 8.68 -2.53
C LEU A 82 -6.10 9.84 -2.72
N GLU A 83 -4.97 9.74 -2.04
CA GLU A 83 -3.89 10.73 -2.10
C GLU A 83 -2.58 10.13 -2.61
N ILE A 84 -1.61 10.99 -2.91
CA ILE A 84 -0.27 10.55 -3.28
C ILE A 84 0.34 9.80 -2.09
N GLY A 85 0.84 8.59 -2.34
CA GLY A 85 1.39 7.71 -1.31
C GLY A 85 0.41 6.68 -0.76
N ASP A 86 -0.90 6.81 -1.00
CA ASP A 86 -1.84 5.70 -0.84
C ASP A 86 -1.48 4.57 -1.83
N GLY A 87 -1.96 3.36 -1.56
CA GLY A 87 -1.77 2.18 -2.38
C GLY A 87 -3.08 1.61 -2.90
N VAL A 88 -2.98 0.86 -3.99
CA VAL A 88 -4.01 -0.08 -4.42
C VAL A 88 -3.39 -1.45 -4.64
N ARG A 89 -4.15 -2.49 -4.32
CA ARG A 89 -3.80 -3.88 -4.62
C ARG A 89 -4.93 -4.54 -5.37
N VAL A 90 -4.58 -5.28 -6.41
CA VAL A 90 -5.55 -5.93 -7.30
C VAL A 90 -5.31 -7.42 -7.30
N TYR A 91 -6.40 -8.17 -7.18
CA TYR A 91 -6.40 -9.62 -7.10
C TYR A 91 -7.27 -10.22 -8.20
N ARG A 92 -6.86 -11.40 -8.67
CA ARG A 92 -7.70 -12.33 -9.41
C ARG A 92 -8.28 -13.32 -8.41
N MET A 93 -9.60 -13.45 -8.44
CA MET A 93 -10.36 -14.36 -7.59
C MET A 93 -11.02 -15.42 -8.45
N MET A 94 -11.19 -16.62 -7.90
CA MET A 94 -12.04 -17.67 -8.44
C MET A 94 -12.99 -18.12 -7.33
N ASP A 95 -14.31 -18.03 -7.57
CA ASP A 95 -15.30 -18.51 -6.61
C ASP A 95 -15.40 -20.04 -6.60
N LYS A 96 -16.31 -20.57 -5.76
CA LYS A 96 -16.50 -22.01 -5.60
C LYS A 96 -17.06 -22.68 -6.87
N ASP A 97 -17.71 -21.90 -7.74
CA ASP A 97 -18.30 -22.37 -9.00
C ASP A 97 -17.29 -22.25 -10.17
N GLY A 98 -16.05 -21.84 -9.88
CA GLY A 98 -15.00 -21.68 -10.88
C GLY A 98 -15.08 -20.38 -11.67
N LYS A 99 -15.98 -19.45 -11.31
CA LYS A 99 -16.13 -18.17 -11.99
C LYS A 99 -15.05 -17.19 -11.53
N GLU A 100 -14.35 -16.63 -12.52
CA GLU A 100 -13.31 -15.63 -12.31
C GLU A 100 -13.93 -14.24 -12.08
N TYR A 101 -13.40 -13.52 -11.10
CA TYR A 101 -13.67 -12.09 -10.90
C TYR A 101 -12.44 -11.39 -10.33
N TYR A 102 -12.47 -10.06 -10.28
CA TYR A 102 -11.34 -9.28 -9.79
C TYR A 102 -11.76 -8.43 -8.59
N ARG A 103 -10.83 -8.25 -7.65
CA ARG A 103 -10.99 -7.35 -6.51
C ARG A 103 -9.94 -6.25 -6.52
N ILE A 104 -10.31 -5.09 -5.99
CA ILE A 104 -9.39 -3.98 -5.72
C ILE A 104 -9.51 -3.56 -4.26
N GLU A 105 -8.36 -3.54 -3.59
CA GLU A 105 -8.20 -3.10 -2.20
C GLU A 105 -7.48 -1.75 -2.18
N VAL A 106 -7.94 -0.85 -1.31
CA VAL A 106 -7.29 0.44 -1.04
C VAL A 106 -6.44 0.32 0.22
N ILE A 107 -5.18 0.75 0.13
CA ILE A 107 -4.24 0.77 1.25
C ILE A 107 -3.95 2.23 1.56
N LYS A 108 -4.42 2.76 2.69
CA LYS A 108 -4.08 4.13 3.08
C LYS A 108 -2.64 4.21 3.55
N ARG A 109 -1.95 5.30 3.23
CA ARG A 109 -0.54 5.48 3.63
C ARG A 109 -0.32 5.31 5.14
N ARG A 110 -1.27 5.79 5.95
CA ARG A 110 -1.22 5.70 7.42
C ARG A 110 -1.43 4.29 7.96
N ASP A 111 -2.08 3.44 7.16
CA ASP A 111 -2.36 2.04 7.49
C ASP A 111 -1.33 1.10 6.82
N SER A 112 -0.34 1.66 6.12
CA SER A 112 0.69 0.88 5.44
C SER A 112 1.74 0.40 6.45
N PRO A 113 2.03 -0.92 6.53
CA PRO A 113 3.05 -1.47 7.43
C PRO A 113 4.48 -0.94 7.20
N LEU A 114 4.71 -0.20 6.11
CA LEU A 114 6.02 0.32 5.70
C LEU A 114 6.35 1.70 6.26
N VAL A 115 5.46 2.30 7.07
CA VAL A 115 5.70 3.61 7.70
C VAL A 115 5.71 3.44 9.22
N ARG A 116 6.78 2.83 9.76
CA ARG A 116 7.19 3.15 11.13
C ARG A 116 7.94 4.48 11.04
N ASN A 117 7.26 5.57 11.40
CA ASN A 117 7.93 6.85 11.57
C ASN A 117 8.91 6.69 12.73
N HIS A 118 10.21 6.86 12.46
CA HIS A 118 11.22 6.97 13.52
C HIS A 118 11.28 8.37 14.15
N ASP A 119 10.41 9.29 13.71
CA ASP A 119 10.46 10.70 14.07
C ASP A 119 9.16 11.17 14.75
N ALA A 120 8.65 10.39 15.71
CA ALA A 120 7.73 10.92 16.70
C ALA A 120 8.55 11.30 17.92
N GLU A 121 8.81 12.61 18.06
CA GLU A 121 9.28 13.22 19.29
C GLU A 121 8.46 12.70 20.48
N GLU A 122 9.19 12.19 21.46
CA GLU A 122 8.75 12.03 22.85
C GLU A 122 8.61 13.43 23.46
N PRO A 123 7.41 13.90 23.86
CA PRO A 123 7.32 15.05 24.73
C PRO A 123 7.41 14.59 26.18
N SER A 124 8.48 15.04 26.81
CA SER A 124 8.84 14.90 28.21
C SER A 124 7.75 15.35 29.21
N ALA A 125 7.72 14.64 30.34
CA ALA A 125 7.46 15.11 31.70
C ALA A 125 6.09 15.74 32.02
N LEU A 126 5.22 14.96 32.69
CA LEU A 126 4.39 15.38 33.83
C LEU A 126 3.60 14.18 34.40
N ALA A 127 4.22 13.48 35.36
CA ALA A 127 3.51 12.80 36.43
C ALA A 127 4.45 12.77 37.65
N VAL A 128 4.47 13.88 38.37
CA VAL A 128 4.97 13.97 39.73
C VAL A 128 4.05 13.12 40.59
N ALA A 129 4.56 12.04 41.17
CA ALA A 129 3.92 11.37 42.29
C ALA A 129 4.98 10.93 43.30
N SER A 130 4.95 11.65 44.43
CA SER A 130 5.28 11.23 45.79
C SER A 130 6.73 10.85 46.13
N TYR A 131 7.36 11.76 46.88
CA TYR A 131 8.50 11.50 47.77
C TYR A 131 8.07 10.66 48.99
N GLY A 132 9.02 9.86 49.50
CA GLY A 132 8.98 9.07 50.76
C GLY A 132 9.16 7.57 50.46
N ASP A 133 10.11 6.80 51.00
CA ASP A 133 11.09 6.98 52.08
C ASP A 133 12.30 6.01 51.88
N VAL A 134 13.33 6.27 52.68
CA VAL A 134 14.74 5.83 52.69
C VAL A 134 14.97 4.36 53.13
N GLU A 135 16.03 3.73 52.60
CA GLU A 135 17.08 2.89 53.27
C GLU A 135 17.92 2.23 52.16
N GLU A 136 19.10 2.74 51.76
CA GLU A 136 20.44 2.59 52.36
C GLU A 136 20.87 1.12 52.59
N GLU A 137 21.62 0.56 51.65
CA GLU A 137 22.62 -0.45 52.01
C GLU A 137 23.81 -0.41 51.03
N ALA A 138 24.96 -0.06 51.59
CA ALA A 138 26.25 0.03 50.93
C ALA A 138 26.94 -1.34 50.87
N TYR A 139 27.70 -1.60 49.81
CA TYR A 139 28.89 -2.45 49.89
C TYR A 139 30.02 -1.88 49.01
N GLU A 140 31.05 -1.40 49.68
CA GLU A 140 32.44 -1.22 49.22
C GLU A 140 33.22 -2.52 49.60
N VAL A 141 34.37 -2.95 49.07
CA VAL A 141 35.44 -2.34 48.27
C VAL A 141 36.34 -3.46 47.71
N GLY A 142 37.08 -3.15 46.64
CA GLY A 142 38.30 -3.87 46.20
C GLY A 142 38.56 -3.62 44.70
N GLY A 143 39.06 -2.45 44.28
CA GLY A 143 40.50 -2.11 44.24
C GLY A 143 41.11 -2.68 42.94
N GLU A 144 41.61 -1.93 41.95
CA GLU A 144 42.52 -0.79 42.03
C GLU A 144 42.58 -0.02 40.68
N LEU A 145 42.97 1.25 40.79
CA LEU A 145 43.22 2.27 39.76
C LEU A 145 44.28 1.89 38.71
N LEU A 146 44.15 2.45 37.49
CA LEU A 146 45.29 3.09 36.80
C LEU A 146 44.84 4.38 36.11
N MET A 147 45.43 5.50 36.54
CA MET A 147 45.38 6.82 35.88
C MET A 147 46.61 6.97 34.97
N ASN A 148 46.42 7.62 33.83
CA ASN A 148 47.48 7.96 32.88
C ASN A 148 48.19 9.27 33.28
N ALA A 149 49.52 9.24 33.26
CA ALA A 149 50.40 10.33 32.86
C ALA A 149 51.76 9.76 32.46
#